data_AF-A0A7K3WIM3-F1
#
_entry.id   AF-A0A7K3WIM3-F1
#
_cell.length_a   1.000
_cell.length_b   1.000
_cell.length_c   1.000
_cell.angle_alpha   90.00
_cell.angle_beta   90.00
_cell.angle_gamma   90.00
#
_symmetry.space_group_name_H-M   'P 1'
#
loop_
_entity.id
_entity.type
_entity.pdbx_description
1 polymer ?
#
loop_
_entity_poly.entity_id
_entity_poly.type
_entity_poly.pdbx_seq_one_letter_code
_entity_poly.pdbx_strand_id
1 'polypeptide(L)'
;MTARPLPRVGSWFLDVRGEGRGVRVSRHPERPLVNLTLWRQDVCVGSTHLAPGDVAGLVAALSEQLADLVPDELSTRAGAARVEALERRLTELEEQSRTPGWRRALARVTARRAPRRPAPSPRPVEEQVRLTLVG
;
A
#
# COMPACT_ATOMS: atom_id res chain seq x y z
N MET A 1 -14.71 -44.81 -11.82
CA MET A 1 -13.73 -43.75 -11.49
C MET A 1 -14.06 -42.53 -12.33
N THR A 2 -14.64 -41.49 -11.73
CA THR A 2 -14.95 -40.24 -12.42
C THR A 2 -13.84 -39.23 -12.12
N ALA A 3 -12.98 -38.96 -13.10
CA ALA A 3 -12.01 -37.87 -13.01
C ALA A 3 -12.75 -36.54 -13.19
N ARG A 4 -12.92 -35.77 -12.11
CA ARG A 4 -13.44 -34.40 -12.17
C ARG A 4 -12.41 -33.55 -12.93
N PRO A 5 -12.78 -32.81 -13.99
CA PRO A 5 -11.83 -31.98 -14.72
C PRO A 5 -11.20 -30.98 -13.74
N LEU A 6 -9.87 -31.01 -13.64
CA LEU A 6 -9.14 -30.11 -12.75
C LEU A 6 -9.47 -28.66 -13.16
N PRO A 7 -9.83 -27.78 -12.22
CA PRO A 7 -10.03 -26.37 -12.51
C PRO A 7 -8.85 -25.83 -13.31
N ARG A 8 -9.13 -25.10 -14.40
CA ARG A 8 -8.12 -24.54 -15.33
C ARG A 8 -7.22 -23.48 -14.67
N VAL A 9 -7.43 -23.17 -13.39
CA VAL A 9 -6.67 -22.19 -12.63
C VAL A 9 -5.52 -22.91 -11.92
N GLY A 10 -4.56 -23.38 -12.72
CA GLY A 10 -3.30 -23.88 -12.20
C GLY A 10 -2.16 -23.37 -13.06
N SER A 11 -1.13 -22.85 -12.42
CA SER A 11 0.08 -22.39 -13.11
C SER A 11 1.01 -23.57 -13.36
N TRP A 12 1.54 -23.62 -14.59
CA TRP A 12 2.55 -24.59 -14.98
C TRP A 12 3.92 -23.91 -15.03
N PHE A 13 4.93 -24.60 -14.49
CA PHE A 13 6.33 -24.19 -14.51
C PHE A 13 7.15 -25.32 -15.10
N LEU A 14 7.93 -25.04 -16.15
CA LEU A 14 8.70 -26.04 -16.86
C LEU A 14 10.06 -26.26 -16.19
N ASP A 15 10.53 -27.51 -16.15
CA ASP A 15 11.88 -27.84 -15.72
C ASP A 15 12.88 -27.48 -16.84
N VAL A 16 13.96 -26.79 -16.48
CA VAL A 16 15.03 -26.37 -17.42
C VAL A 16 15.70 -27.53 -18.15
N ARG A 17 15.65 -28.74 -17.57
CA ARG A 17 16.21 -29.95 -18.15
C ARG A 17 15.33 -30.54 -19.28
N GLY A 18 14.13 -30.01 -19.51
CA GLY A 18 13.21 -30.45 -20.58
C GLY A 18 12.50 -31.78 -20.32
N GLU A 19 12.24 -32.56 -21.39
CA GLU A 19 11.61 -33.91 -21.35
C GLU A 19 10.18 -33.96 -20.81
N GLY A 20 9.41 -32.89 -21.04
CA GLY A 20 8.05 -32.77 -20.51
C GLY A 20 8.00 -32.79 -18.98
N ARG A 21 9.10 -32.44 -18.30
CA ARG A 21 9.11 -32.28 -16.84
C ARG A 21 8.64 -30.90 -16.45
N GLY A 22 7.86 -30.84 -15.39
CA GLY A 22 7.38 -29.58 -14.87
C GLY A 22 6.64 -29.72 -13.56
N VAL A 23 6.38 -28.58 -12.94
CA VAL A 23 5.60 -28.46 -11.72
C VAL A 23 4.29 -27.77 -12.06
N ARG A 24 3.18 -28.36 -11.60
CA ARG A 24 1.87 -27.74 -11.67
C ARG A 24 1.40 -27.36 -10.27
N VAL A 25 1.07 -26.08 -10.12
CA VAL A 25 0.42 -25.53 -8.93
C VAL A 25 -1.07 -25.46 -9.20
N SER A 26 -1.90 -25.99 -8.32
CA SER A 26 -3.36 -25.86 -8.41
C SER A 26 -3.97 -25.71 -7.01
N ARG A 27 -5.22 -25.24 -6.93
CA ARG A 27 -5.94 -25.14 -5.66
C ARG A 27 -6.94 -26.29 -5.55
N HIS A 28 -7.07 -26.86 -4.36
CA HIS A 28 -8.13 -27.82 -4.10
C HIS A 28 -9.49 -27.10 -4.09
N PRO A 29 -10.54 -27.61 -4.78
CA PRO A 29 -11.80 -26.88 -4.92
C PRO A 29 -12.56 -26.76 -3.59
N GLU A 30 -12.50 -27.79 -2.74
CA GLU A 30 -13.32 -27.87 -1.51
C GLU A 30 -12.53 -27.64 -0.21
N ARG A 31 -11.21 -27.45 -0.29
CA ARG A 31 -10.34 -27.38 0.90
C ARG A 31 -9.34 -26.25 0.73
N PRO A 32 -8.93 -25.57 1.80
CA PRO A 32 -7.94 -24.49 1.74
C PRO A 32 -6.53 -25.07 1.57
N LEU A 33 -6.31 -25.81 0.49
CA LEU A 33 -5.04 -26.48 0.18
C LEU A 33 -4.56 -26.07 -1.22
N VAL A 34 -3.24 -25.96 -1.35
CA VAL A 34 -2.57 -25.84 -2.64
C VAL A 34 -1.91 -27.16 -2.96
N ASN A 35 -2.19 -27.69 -4.14
CA ASN A 35 -1.60 -28.90 -4.67
C ASN A 35 -0.40 -28.53 -5.53
N LEU A 36 0.78 -29.01 -5.13
CA LEU A 36 2.01 -28.94 -5.91
C LEU A 36 2.27 -30.34 -6.49
N THR A 37 2.27 -30.46 -7.80
CA THR A 37 2.43 -31.76 -8.48
C THR A 37 3.60 -31.73 -9.44
N LEU A 38 4.45 -32.76 -9.37
CA LEU A 38 5.58 -32.96 -10.27
C LEU A 38 5.15 -33.89 -11.39
N TRP A 39 5.43 -33.47 -12.62
CA TRP A 39 5.06 -34.18 -13.84
C TRP A 39 6.30 -34.57 -14.62
N ARG A 40 6.20 -35.70 -15.31
CA ARG A 40 7.13 -36.14 -16.36
C ARG A 40 6.30 -36.63 -17.53
N GLN A 41 6.45 -35.98 -18.68
CA GLN A 41 5.59 -36.19 -19.84
C GLN A 41 4.13 -35.92 -19.45
N ASP A 42 3.26 -36.93 -19.53
CA ASP A 42 1.84 -36.88 -19.18
C ASP A 42 1.53 -37.58 -17.83
N VAL A 43 2.55 -37.99 -17.09
CA VAL A 43 2.40 -38.72 -15.83
C VAL A 43 2.76 -37.85 -14.64
N CYS A 44 1.87 -37.82 -13.63
CA CYS A 44 2.16 -37.24 -12.32
C CYS A 44 3.05 -38.22 -11.53
N VAL A 45 4.26 -37.78 -11.21
CA VAL A 45 5.28 -38.59 -10.52
C VAL A 45 5.43 -38.22 -9.04
N GLY A 46 4.78 -37.14 -8.58
CA GLY A 46 4.77 -36.74 -7.18
C GLY A 46 3.72 -35.69 -6.89
N SER A 47 3.13 -35.72 -5.70
CA SER A 47 2.11 -34.77 -5.26
C SER A 47 2.29 -34.40 -3.80
N THR A 48 2.17 -33.11 -3.50
CA THR A 48 2.16 -32.57 -2.14
C THR A 48 0.98 -31.62 -1.98
N HIS A 49 0.29 -31.71 -0.85
CA HIS A 49 -0.79 -30.80 -0.48
C HIS A 49 -0.29 -29.89 0.65
N LEU A 50 -0.30 -28.58 0.41
CA LEU A 50 0.21 -27.59 1.34
C LEU A 50 -0.93 -26.79 1.95
N ALA A 51 -0.88 -26.60 3.27
CA ALA A 51 -1.75 -25.66 3.95
C ALA A 51 -1.31 -24.21 3.65
N PRO A 52 -2.16 -23.19 3.90
CA PRO A 52 -1.84 -21.81 3.54
C PRO A 52 -0.56 -21.28 4.20
N GLY A 53 -0.28 -21.70 5.45
CA GLY A 53 0.95 -21.35 6.15
C GLY A 53 2.19 -21.92 5.48
N ASP A 54 2.14 -23.20 5.09
CA ASP A 54 3.26 -23.85 4.37
C ASP A 54 3.47 -23.26 2.98
N VAL A 55 2.39 -22.85 2.30
CA VAL A 55 2.48 -22.14 1.02
C VAL A 55 3.18 -20.79 1.20
N ALA A 56 2.85 -20.04 2.25
CA ALA A 56 3.52 -18.78 2.54
C ALA A 56 5.02 -19.00 2.81
N GLY A 57 5.38 -20.03 3.58
CA GLY A 57 6.77 -20.43 3.79
C GLY A 57 7.50 -20.82 2.51
N LEU A 58 6.85 -21.59 1.63
CA LEU A 58 7.41 -21.96 0.32
C LEU A 58 7.65 -20.73 -0.56
N VAL A 59 6.71 -19.78 -0.61
CA VAL A 59 6.86 -18.55 -1.39
C VAL A 59 8.02 -17.69 -0.86
N ALA A 60 8.17 -17.59 0.47
CA ALA A 60 9.29 -16.88 1.07
C ALA A 60 10.62 -17.53 0.67
N ALA A 61 10.77 -18.85 0.85
CA ALA A 61 11.96 -19.58 0.48
C ALA A 61 12.30 -19.44 -1.02
N LEU A 62 11.30 -19.54 -1.91
CA LEU A 62 11.51 -19.34 -3.35
C LEU A 62 11.97 -17.91 -3.68
N SER A 63 11.44 -16.91 -2.98
CA SER A 63 11.82 -15.51 -3.19
C SER A 63 13.24 -15.22 -2.72
N GLU A 64 13.64 -15.81 -1.58
CA GLU A 64 15.01 -15.72 -1.06
C GLU A 64 16.00 -16.38 -2.03
N GLN A 65 15.73 -17.61 -2.48
CA GLN A 65 16.58 -18.30 -3.45
C GLN A 65 16.66 -17.55 -4.79
N LEU A 66 15.56 -16.92 -5.22
CA LEU A 66 15.58 -16.07 -6.42
C LEU A 66 16.48 -14.84 -6.22
N ALA A 67 16.43 -14.21 -5.05
CA ALA A 67 17.27 -13.05 -4.74
C ALA A 67 18.76 -13.41 -4.79
N ASP A 68 19.14 -14.57 -4.26
CA ASP A 68 20.53 -15.06 -4.30
C ASP A 68 21.03 -15.36 -5.72
N LEU A 69 20.14 -15.72 -6.65
CA LEU A 69 20.48 -16.07 -8.02
C LEU A 69 20.59 -14.84 -8.96
N VAL A 70 19.97 -13.71 -8.59
CA VAL A 70 19.98 -12.49 -9.41
C VAL A 70 21.14 -11.59 -8.97
N PRO A 71 21.94 -11.03 -9.90
CA PRO A 71 22.99 -10.07 -9.54
C PRO A 71 22.43 -8.91 -8.70
N ASP A 72 22.90 -8.86 -7.46
CA ASP A 72 22.36 -8.03 -6.38
C ASP A 72 22.34 -6.53 -6.73
N GLU A 73 23.35 -6.05 -7.44
CA GLU A 73 23.58 -4.61 -7.63
C GLU A 73 22.47 -3.88 -8.40
N LEU A 74 21.85 -4.50 -9.40
CA LEU A 74 20.81 -3.87 -10.22
C LEU A 74 19.43 -3.98 -9.56
N SER A 75 19.15 -5.13 -8.96
CA SER A 75 17.88 -5.40 -8.26
C SER A 75 17.76 -4.55 -7.00
N THR A 76 18.83 -4.50 -6.19
CA THR A 76 18.86 -3.71 -4.95
C THR A 76 18.79 -2.21 -5.23
N ARG A 77 19.48 -1.70 -6.27
CA ARG A 77 19.34 -0.28 -6.67
C ARG A 77 17.94 0.06 -7.15
N ALA A 78 17.33 -0.79 -7.98
CA ALA A 78 15.96 -0.56 -8.45
C ALA A 78 14.94 -0.63 -7.30
N GLY A 79 15.12 -1.57 -6.37
CA GLY A 79 14.32 -1.69 -5.16
C GLY A 79 14.45 -0.47 -4.24
N ALA A 80 15.68 -0.04 -3.94
CA ALA A 80 15.95 1.13 -3.11
C ALA A 80 15.34 2.41 -3.71
N ALA A 81 15.51 2.64 -5.02
CA ALA A 81 14.90 3.78 -5.70
C ALA A 81 13.37 3.76 -5.63
N ARG A 82 12.76 2.56 -5.70
CA ARG A 82 11.31 2.41 -5.58
C ARG A 82 10.81 2.72 -4.17
N VAL A 83 11.55 2.29 -3.14
CA VAL A 83 11.26 2.58 -1.72
C VAL A 83 11.37 4.08 -1.46
N GLU A 84 12.45 4.72 -1.89
CA GLU A 84 12.65 6.16 -1.73
C GLU A 84 11.51 6.97 -2.38
N ALA A 85 11.05 6.54 -3.57
CA ALA A 85 9.90 7.16 -4.22
C ALA A 85 8.58 6.98 -3.44
N LEU A 86 8.41 5.87 -2.72
CA LEU A 86 7.25 5.65 -1.85
C LEU A 86 7.32 6.54 -0.61
N GLU A 87 8.49 6.63 0.02
CA GLU A 87 8.71 7.49 1.19
C GLU A 87 8.44 8.95 0.87
N ARG A 88 8.96 9.44 -0.27
CA ARG A 88 8.68 10.80 -0.75
C ARG A 88 7.20 11.06 -0.93
N ARG A 89 6.50 10.11 -1.56
CA ARG A 89 5.04 10.20 -1.75
C ARG A 89 4.28 10.16 -0.43
N LEU A 90 4.74 9.38 0.55
CA LEU A 90 4.15 9.35 1.89
C LEU A 90 4.29 10.71 2.56
N THR A 91 5.48 11.31 2.52
CA THR A 91 5.73 12.66 3.04
C THR A 91 4.80 13.70 2.40
N GLU A 92 4.65 13.68 1.07
CA GLU A 92 3.73 14.57 0.35
C GLU A 92 2.27 14.40 0.84
N LEU A 93 1.82 13.16 1.02
CA LEU A 93 0.47 12.87 1.52
C LEU A 93 0.27 13.32 2.98
N GLU A 94 1.30 13.17 3.81
CA GLU A 94 1.28 13.63 5.20
C GLU A 94 1.21 15.16 5.26
N GLU A 95 2.02 15.86 4.48
CA GLU A 95 1.99 17.33 4.37
C GLU A 95 0.62 17.85 3.93
N GLN A 96 0.01 17.21 2.92
CA GLN A 96 -1.34 17.52 2.46
C GLN A 96 -2.40 17.31 3.55
N SER A 97 -2.18 16.33 4.42
CA SER A 97 -3.09 15.95 5.51
C SER A 97 -2.96 16.81 6.76
N ARG A 98 -1.86 17.57 6.93
CA ARG A 98 -1.57 18.40 8.13
C ARG A 98 -2.62 19.49 8.40
N THR A 99 -3.44 19.88 7.44
CA THR A 99 -4.63 20.73 7.71
C THR A 99 -5.92 20.10 7.19
N PRO A 100 -6.65 19.36 8.05
CA PRO A 100 -7.95 18.81 7.67
C PRO A 100 -8.91 19.92 7.22
N GLY A 101 -9.60 19.70 6.08
CA GLY A 101 -10.53 20.68 5.51
C GLY A 101 -11.61 21.14 6.50
N TRP A 102 -12.03 20.27 7.41
CA TRP A 102 -12.99 20.57 8.48
C TRP A 102 -12.45 21.60 9.50
N ARG A 103 -11.14 21.62 9.79
CA ARG A 103 -10.53 22.63 10.68
C ARG A 103 -10.52 24.01 10.04
N ARG A 104 -10.23 24.09 8.74
CA ARG A 104 -10.32 25.35 7.96
C ARG A 104 -11.76 25.85 7.86
N ALA A 105 -12.72 24.93 7.71
CA ALA A 105 -14.15 25.27 7.71
C ALA A 105 -14.61 25.79 9.08
N LEU A 106 -14.25 25.12 10.19
CA LEU A 106 -14.57 25.58 11.54
C LEU A 106 -13.96 26.93 11.87
N ALA A 107 -12.68 27.16 11.53
CA ALA A 107 -12.03 28.46 11.75
C ALA A 107 -12.74 29.61 11.03
N ARG A 108 -13.31 29.37 9.83
CA ARG A 108 -14.13 30.36 9.12
C ARG A 108 -15.47 30.62 9.79
N VAL A 109 -16.10 29.59 10.34
CA VAL A 109 -17.38 29.71 11.07
C VAL A 109 -17.19 30.46 12.38
N THR A 110 -16.13 30.15 13.13
CA THR A 110 -15.82 30.84 14.40
C THR A 110 -15.37 32.27 14.19
N ALA A 111 -14.57 32.56 13.15
CA ALA A 111 -14.20 33.92 12.78
C ALA A 111 -15.41 34.80 12.40
N ARG A 112 -16.44 34.23 11.76
CA ARG A 112 -17.70 34.93 11.45
C ARG A 112 -18.56 35.21 12.69
N ARG A 113 -18.42 34.39 13.74
CA ARG A 113 -19.13 34.57 15.02
C ARG A 113 -18.39 35.43 16.03
N ALA A 114 -17.17 35.88 15.74
CA ALA A 114 -16.45 36.77 16.63
C ALA A 114 -17.28 38.04 16.86
N PRO A 115 -17.58 38.40 18.12
CA PRO A 115 -18.40 39.57 18.40
C PRO A 115 -17.72 40.80 17.81
N ARG A 116 -18.49 41.62 17.07
CA ARG A 116 -18.02 42.94 16.65
C ARG A 116 -17.56 43.68 17.90
N ARG A 117 -16.28 44.05 17.95
CA ARG A 117 -15.74 44.92 18.99
C ARG A 117 -16.67 46.14 19.05
N PRO A 118 -17.29 46.46 20.20
CA PRO A 118 -18.15 47.64 20.28
C PRO A 118 -17.32 48.86 19.88
N ALA A 119 -17.93 49.73 19.08
CA ALA A 119 -17.28 50.97 18.65
C ALA A 119 -16.79 51.73 19.90
N PRO A 120 -15.58 52.32 19.88
CA PRO A 120 -15.15 53.17 20.98
C PRO A 120 -16.20 54.26 21.17
N SER A 121 -16.66 54.45 22.41
CA SER A 121 -17.61 55.52 22.74
C SER A 121 -17.03 56.87 22.31
N PRO A 122 -17.85 57.80 21.77
CA PRO A 122 -17.37 59.14 21.45
C PRO A 122 -16.80 59.77 22.73
N ARG A 123 -15.60 60.36 22.61
CA ARG A 123 -15.00 61.10 23.73
C ARG A 123 -15.90 62.28 24.10
N PRO A 124 -16.01 62.65 25.39
CA PRO A 124 -16.74 63.85 25.79
C PRO A 124 -16.16 65.09 25.12
N VAL A 125 -17.04 66.00 24.69
CA VAL A 125 -16.73 67.18 23.85
C VAL A 125 -15.65 68.10 24.46
N GLU A 126 -15.48 68.08 25.79
CA GLU A 126 -14.45 68.86 26.49
C GLU A 126 -13.01 68.48 26.10
N GLU A 127 -12.76 67.23 25.69
CA GLU A 127 -11.43 66.79 25.26
C GLU A 127 -11.13 67.20 23.80
N GLN A 128 -12.16 67.43 22.98
CA GLN A 128 -12.03 67.92 21.60
C GLN A 128 -11.70 69.42 21.54
N VAL A 129 -12.22 70.22 22.48
CA VAL A 129 -11.94 71.67 22.52
C VAL A 129 -10.50 71.96 22.97
N ARG A 130 -9.88 71.09 23.79
CA ARG A 130 -8.46 71.24 24.20
C ARG A 130 -7.46 70.98 23.07
N LEU A 131 -7.82 70.17 22.06
CA LEU A 131 -6.94 69.84 20.93
C LEU A 131 -6.97 70.89 19.81
N THR A 132 -7.93 71.81 19.80
CA THR A 132 -8.06 72.86 18.76
C THR A 132 -7.49 74.21 19.20
N LEU A 133 -7.11 74.38 20.48
CA LEU A 133 -6.57 75.63 21.04
C LEU A 133 -5.06 75.59 21.33
N VAL A 134 -4.37 74.53 20.93
CA VAL A 134 -2.90 74.43 20.92
C VAL A 134 -2.46 74.03 19.52
N GLY A 135 -2.52 74.99 18.59
CA GLY A 135 -2.07 74.88 17.21
C GLY A 135 -1.85 76.26 16.63
#